data_AF-A0A7Y6CXC5-F1
#
_entry.id   AF-A0A7Y6CXC5-F1
#
_cell.length_a   1.000
_cell.length_b   1.000
_cell.length_c   1.000
_cell.angle_alpha   90.00
_cell.angle_beta   90.00
_cell.angle_gamma   90.00
#
_symmetry.space_group_name_H-M   'P 1'
#
loop_
_entity.id
_entity.type
_entity.pdbx_description
1 polymer ?
#
loop_
_entity_poly.entity_id
_entity_poly.type
_entity_poly.pdbx_seq_one_letter_code
_entity_poly.pdbx_strand_id
1 'polypeptide(L)'
;MSSRIDQLAEILRTTPGNSREDQRSRMMKAMQRTGHITTFEAMRFLDVYDPRPRIYELRGEGKPVKTVMRIEQTESGEHHRIGVYILEGK
;
A
#
# COMPACT_ATOMS: atom_id res chain seq x y z
N MET A 1 -1.41 15.71 -15.24
CA MET A 1 -1.56 14.36 -14.63
C MET A 1 -0.92 14.42 -13.25
N SER A 2 -1.61 14.01 -12.19
CA SER A 2 -1.05 14.01 -10.82
C SER A 2 -0.06 12.85 -10.67
N SER A 3 1.13 13.10 -10.11
CA SER A 3 2.15 12.07 -9.95
C SER A 3 1.68 10.96 -9.00
N ARG A 4 2.33 9.80 -9.04
CA ARG A 4 2.00 8.69 -8.14
C ARG A 4 2.16 9.09 -6.66
N ILE A 5 3.22 9.85 -6.34
CA ILE A 5 3.48 10.33 -4.98
C ILE A 5 2.39 11.30 -4.51
N ASP A 6 1.95 12.23 -5.37
CA ASP A 6 0.87 13.16 -5.03
C ASP A 6 -0.44 12.42 -4.70
N GLN A 7 -0.74 11.34 -5.44
CA GLN A 7 -1.92 10.52 -5.19
C GLN A 7 -1.86 9.81 -3.83
N LEU A 8 -0.68 9.34 -3.42
CA LEU A 8 -0.47 8.69 -2.11
C LEU A 8 -0.51 9.72 -0.96
N ALA A 9 0.15 10.86 -1.13
CA ALA A 9 0.13 11.96 -0.17
C ALA A 9 -1.31 12.44 0.10
N GLU A 10 -2.12 12.53 -0.96
CA GLU A 10 -3.53 12.89 -0.83
C GLU A 10 -4.34 11.83 -0.06
N ILE A 11 -4.06 10.54 -0.26
CA ILE A 11 -4.71 9.45 0.50
C ILE A 11 -4.37 9.54 1.99
N LEU A 12 -3.10 9.80 2.33
CA LEU A 12 -2.66 10.01 3.70
C LEU A 12 -3.38 11.20 4.34
N ARG A 13 -3.39 12.35 3.66
CA ARG A 13 -4.04 13.60 4.13
C ARG A 13 -5.54 13.43 4.36
N THR A 14 -6.22 12.67 3.50
CA THR A 14 -7.68 12.45 3.56
C THR A 14 -8.08 11.25 4.43
N THR A 15 -7.12 10.55 5.02
CA THR A 15 -7.36 9.44 5.95
C THR A 15 -6.50 9.67 7.19
N PRO A 16 -6.82 10.68 8.01
CA PRO A 16 -6.06 11.02 9.21
C PRO A 16 -6.19 9.92 10.27
N GLY A 17 -5.30 9.93 11.27
CA GLY A 17 -5.27 8.93 12.35
C GLY A 17 -4.12 7.94 12.19
N ASN A 18 -4.04 6.95 13.08
CA ASN A 18 -3.03 5.89 13.00
C ASN A 18 -3.58 4.55 13.51
N SER A 19 -4.90 4.40 13.52
CA SER A 19 -5.52 3.14 13.92
C SER A 19 -5.23 2.05 12.89
N ARG A 20 -5.49 0.80 13.28
CA ARG A 20 -5.42 -0.36 12.39
C ARG A 20 -6.37 -0.21 11.21
N GLU A 21 -7.52 0.40 11.46
CA GLU A 21 -8.58 0.73 10.51
C GLU A 21 -8.13 1.79 9.51
N ASP A 22 -7.48 2.87 9.97
CA ASP A 22 -6.97 3.96 9.12
C ASP A 22 -5.91 3.42 8.16
N GLN A 23 -4.96 2.64 8.67
CA GLN A 23 -3.90 2.05 7.87
C GLN A 23 -4.45 1.09 6.80
N ARG A 24 -5.45 0.26 7.13
CA ARG A 24 -6.14 -0.59 6.14
C ARG A 24 -6.87 0.23 5.08
N SER A 25 -7.56 1.29 5.50
CA SER A 25 -8.27 2.19 4.61
C SER A 25 -7.32 2.84 3.60
N ARG A 26 -6.14 3.30 4.05
CA ARG A 26 -5.09 3.83 3.15
C ARG A 26 -4.60 2.80 2.15
N MET A 27 -4.30 1.57 2.58
CA MET A 27 -3.90 0.47 1.70
C MET A 27 -4.97 0.22 0.61
N MET A 28 -6.23 0.16 1.02
CA MET A 28 -7.35 -0.10 0.12
C MET A 28 -7.53 1.04 -0.90
N LYS A 29 -7.56 2.29 -0.44
CA LYS A 29 -7.64 3.48 -1.31
C LYS A 29 -6.47 3.54 -2.29
N ALA A 30 -5.26 3.18 -1.86
CA ALA A 30 -4.08 3.22 -2.72
C ALA A 30 -4.10 2.17 -3.83
N MET A 31 -4.47 0.92 -3.51
CA MET A 31 -4.68 -0.12 -4.52
C MET A 31 -5.80 0.27 -5.50
N GLN A 32 -6.91 0.81 -5.00
CA GLN A 32 -8.01 1.27 -5.85
C GLN A 32 -7.59 2.41 -6.76
N ARG A 33 -6.91 3.43 -6.24
CA ARG A 33 -6.59 4.65 -6.99
C ARG A 33 -5.46 4.43 -7.99
N THR A 34 -4.47 3.61 -7.64
CA THR A 34 -3.22 3.50 -8.39
C THR A 34 -2.98 2.11 -9.01
N GLY A 35 -3.93 1.20 -8.84
CA GLY A 35 -3.89 -0.20 -9.32
C GLY A 35 -3.14 -1.16 -8.39
N HIS A 36 -2.08 -0.68 -7.74
CA HIS A 36 -1.29 -1.47 -6.80
C HIS A 36 -0.56 -0.58 -5.80
N ILE A 37 -0.12 -1.14 -4.68
CA ILE A 37 0.77 -0.48 -3.73
C ILE A 37 1.89 -1.43 -3.33
N THR A 38 3.13 -0.96 -3.31
CA THR A 38 4.26 -1.75 -2.80
C THR A 38 4.37 -1.64 -1.29
N THR A 39 5.07 -2.59 -0.65
CA THR A 39 5.44 -2.48 0.77
C THR A 39 6.18 -1.17 1.05
N PHE A 40 7.12 -0.76 0.19
CA PHE A 40 7.88 0.47 0.37
C PHE A 40 7.00 1.71 0.32
N GLU A 41 6.11 1.80 -0.65
CA GLU A 41 5.24 2.96 -0.80
C GLU A 41 4.24 3.07 0.34
N ALA A 42 3.70 1.95 0.81
CA ALA A 42 2.81 1.90 1.96
C ALA A 42 3.50 2.42 3.23
N MET A 43 4.73 1.96 3.49
CA MET A 43 5.51 2.41 4.65
C MET A 43 5.89 3.89 4.54
N ARG A 44 6.37 4.32 3.37
CA ARG A 44 6.98 5.64 3.19
C ARG A 44 5.98 6.77 2.96
N PHE A 45 4.92 6.50 2.19
CA PHE A 45 4.01 7.55 1.73
C PHE A 45 2.60 7.46 2.34
N LEU A 46 2.22 6.32 2.91
CA LEU A 46 0.92 6.13 3.55
C LEU A 46 1.00 5.98 5.07
N ASP A 47 2.20 6.04 5.65
CA ASP A 47 2.43 5.85 7.09
C ASP A 47 1.79 4.54 7.59
N VAL A 48 1.93 3.46 6.81
CA VAL A 48 1.52 2.11 7.17
C VAL A 48 2.75 1.36 7.63
N TYR A 49 2.96 1.30 8.94
CA TYR A 49 4.21 0.81 9.53
C TYR A 49 4.55 -0.64 9.13
N ASP A 50 3.59 -1.56 9.25
CA ASP A 50 3.72 -2.91 8.68
C ASP A 50 2.53 -3.22 7.76
N PRO A 51 2.73 -3.20 6.42
CA PRO A 51 1.67 -3.48 5.46
C PRO A 51 1.14 -4.92 5.52
N ARG A 52 1.96 -5.90 5.93
CA ARG A 52 1.60 -7.33 5.78
C ARG A 52 0.41 -7.73 6.67
N PRO A 53 0.36 -7.35 7.97
CA PRO A 53 -0.85 -7.52 8.77
C PRO A 53 -2.08 -6.82 8.21
N ARG A 54 -1.93 -5.62 7.63
CA ARG A 54 -3.07 -4.89 7.05
C ARG A 54 -3.67 -5.65 5.85
N ILE A 55 -2.82 -6.25 5.02
CA ILE A 55 -3.27 -7.09 3.90
C ILE A 55 -3.91 -8.38 4.39
N TYR A 56 -3.37 -9.02 5.43
CA TYR A 56 -3.98 -10.18 6.06
C TYR A 56 -5.40 -9.86 6.57
N GLU A 57 -5.56 -8.75 7.27
CA GLU A 57 -6.87 -8.30 7.76
C GLU A 57 -7.85 -7.97 6.62
N LEU A 58 -7.40 -7.28 5.57
CA LEU A 58 -8.24 -7.01 4.39
C LEU A 58 -8.73 -8.30 3.72
N ARG A 59 -7.88 -9.33 3.64
CA ARG A 59 -8.28 -10.66 3.14
C ARG A 59 -9.28 -11.33 4.07
N GLY A 60 -9.10 -11.19 5.38
CA GLY A 60 -10.07 -11.64 6.38
C GLY A 60 -11.44 -10.98 6.24
N GLU A 61 -11.50 -9.74 5.75
CA GLU A 61 -12.74 -9.03 5.38
C GLU A 61 -13.27 -9.41 3.98
N GLY A 62 -12.69 -10.41 3.33
CA GLY A 62 -13.11 -10.87 2.00
C GLY A 62 -12.65 -9.98 0.85
N LYS A 63 -11.69 -9.06 1.06
CA LYS A 63 -11.14 -8.25 -0.04
C LYS A 63 -10.20 -9.10 -0.91
N PRO A 64 -10.37 -9.11 -2.25
CA PRO A 64 -9.56 -9.95 -3.14
C PRO A 64 -8.19 -9.31 -3.42
N VAL A 65 -7.30 -9.31 -2.41
CA VAL A 65 -5.97 -8.70 -2.55
C VAL A 65 -4.91 -9.76 -2.88
N LYS A 66 -4.34 -9.69 -4.07
CA LYS A 66 -3.19 -10.50 -4.50
C LYS A 66 -1.88 -9.85 -4.06
N THR A 67 -0.92 -10.67 -3.63
CA THR A 67 0.48 -10.26 -3.47
C THR A 67 1.32 -10.90 -4.55
N VAL A 68 2.08 -10.10 -5.29
CA VAL A 68 3.20 -10.57 -6.10
C VAL A 68 4.50 -10.01 -5.54
N MET A 69 5.63 -10.65 -5.85
CA MET A 69 6.93 -10.18 -5.38
C MET A 69 7.66 -9.46 -6.52
N ARG A 70 8.30 -8.35 -6.20
CA ARG A 70 9.16 -7.58 -7.12
C ARG A 70 10.51 -7.34 -6.47
N ILE A 71 11.58 -7.40 -7.25
CA ILE A 71 12.89 -6.93 -6.81
C ILE A 71 12.96 -5.45 -7.11
N GLU A 72 13.24 -4.64 -6.09
CA GLU A 72 13.34 -3.20 -6.19
C GLU A 72 14.59 -2.71 -5.47
N GLN A 73 15.29 -1.77 -6.09
CA GLN A 73 16.47 -1.16 -5.48
C GLN A 73 16.01 -0.13 -4.44
N THR A 74 16.55 -0.21 -3.24
CA THR A 74 16.31 0.76 -2.17
C THR A 74 17.26 1.95 -2.27
N GLU A 75 17.03 2.96 -1.44
CA GLU A 75 17.88 4.15 -1.37
C GLU A 75 19.33 3.86 -0.95
N SER A 76 19.57 2.73 -0.27
CA SER A 76 20.92 2.29 0.06
C SER A 76 21.66 1.69 -1.15
N GLY A 77 21.00 1.57 -2.31
CA GLY A 77 21.55 0.94 -3.50
C GLY A 77 21.38 -0.58 -3.55
N GLU A 78 20.82 -1.19 -2.50
CA GLU A 78 20.64 -2.64 -2.39
C GLU A 78 19.34 -3.12 -3.02
N HIS A 79 19.31 -4.37 -3.49
CA HIS A 79 18.12 -4.96 -4.09
C HIS A 79 17.33 -5.74 -3.04
N HIS A 80 16.06 -5.36 -2.85
CA HIS A 80 15.16 -6.02 -1.93
C HIS A 80 13.98 -6.64 -2.65
N ARG A 81 13.63 -7.87 -2.25
CA ARG A 81 12.41 -8.52 -2.71
C ARG A 81 11.23 -8.02 -1.87
N ILE A 82 10.39 -7.18 -2.46
CA ILE A 82 9.24 -6.57 -1.80
C ILE A 82 7.90 -7.10 -2.32
N GLY A 83 6.87 -6.94 -1.47
CA GLY A 83 5.50 -7.22 -1.84
C GLY A 83 4.90 -6.09 -2.67
N VAL A 84 4.17 -6.47 -3.71
CA VAL A 84 3.29 -5.62 -4.50
C VAL A 84 1.87 -6.12 -4.29
N TYR A 85 1.02 -5.29 -3.70
CA TYR A 85 -0.36 -5.61 -3.36
C TYR A 85 -1.30 -5.04 -4.42
N ILE A 86 -2.15 -5.89 -4.97
CA ILE A 86 -3.04 -5.58 -6.09
C ILE A 86 -4.44 -5.99 -5.68
N LEU A 87 -5.43 -5.13 -5.92
CA LEU A 87 -6.84 -5.50 -5.79
C LEU A 87 -7.28 -6.19 -7.09
N GLU A 88 -7.67 -7.47 -7.00
CA GLU A 88 -8.20 -8.22 -8.14
C GLU A 88 -9.67 -7.85 -8.41
N GLY A 89 -10.11 -7.98 -9.67
CA GLY A 89 -11.48 -7.71 -10.08
C GLY A 89 -11.81 -6.23 -10.31
N LYS A 90 -10.80 -5.42 -10.61
CA LYS A 90 -10.97 -4.04 -11.09
C LYS A 90 -10.69 -3.93 -12.58
#